data_AF-A0A5N8XZL2-F1
#
_entry.id   AF-A0A5N8XZL2-F1
#
_cell.length_a   1.000
_cell.length_b   1.000
_cell.length_c   1.000
_cell.angle_alpha   90.00
_cell.angle_beta   90.00
_cell.angle_gamma   90.00
#
_symmetry.space_group_name_H-M   'P 1'
#
loop_
_entity.id
_entity.type
_entity.pdbx_description
1 polymer ?
#
loop_
_entity_poly.entity_id
_entity_poly.type
_entity_poly.pdbx_seq_one_letter_code
_entity_poly.pdbx_strand_id
1 'polypeptide(L)'
;MSDEGYAQLFGADRAETKSLTVDLPQTGPTPPRADAAVQVSHWSVVKFVSKDGEGKNIPTREGNSKFGWRHFSGPHNIHDPKVIKIVTSERPEEKEGARRVYGGVLTNRLGAILARIKVIAQYSYKTADGDYELADHSHKIGTITAYCERVPRNKCPDAVNET
;
A
#
# COMPACT_ATOMS: atom_id res chain seq x y z
N MET A 1 -15.30 7.29 -15.40
CA MET A 1 -16.51 6.45 -15.26
C MET A 1 -17.30 7.09 -14.12
N SER A 2 -18.58 7.41 -14.32
CA SER A 2 -19.40 8.11 -13.31
C SER A 2 -19.79 7.18 -12.16
N ASP A 3 -20.09 7.77 -11.01
CA ASP A 3 -20.51 7.05 -9.80
C ASP A 3 -21.76 6.16 -10.03
N GLU A 4 -22.66 6.60 -10.92
CA GLU A 4 -23.85 5.85 -11.34
C GLU A 4 -23.50 4.56 -12.10
N GLY A 5 -22.42 4.58 -12.89
CA GLY A 5 -21.94 3.40 -13.62
C GLY A 5 -21.34 2.33 -12.72
N TYR A 6 -20.90 2.70 -11.51
CA TYR A 6 -20.32 1.77 -10.53
C TYR A 6 -21.40 1.08 -9.69
N ALA A 7 -22.44 1.81 -9.25
CA ALA A 7 -23.54 1.27 -8.45
C ALA A 7 -24.35 0.18 -9.18
N GLN A 8 -24.50 0.30 -10.51
CA GLN A 8 -25.19 -0.70 -11.34
C GLN A 8 -24.44 -2.03 -11.46
N LEU A 9 -23.12 -2.06 -11.24
CA LEU A 9 -22.30 -3.25 -11.48
C LEU A 9 -22.10 -4.13 -10.25
N PHE A 10 -22.22 -3.60 -9.02
CA PHE A 10 -21.62 -4.28 -7.85
C PHE A 10 -22.53 -4.52 -6.65
N GLY A 11 -23.71 -3.91 -6.54
CA GLY A 11 -24.63 -4.18 -5.42
C GLY A 11 -24.07 -3.77 -4.04
N ALA A 12 -24.94 -3.62 -3.05
CA ALA A 12 -24.64 -2.93 -1.79
C ALA A 12 -23.92 -3.77 -0.71
N ASP A 13 -23.52 -5.02 -0.99
CA ASP A 13 -23.24 -5.98 0.10
C ASP A 13 -21.77 -6.29 0.37
N ARG A 14 -21.47 -6.21 1.68
CA ARG A 14 -20.29 -6.63 2.46
C ARG A 14 -19.08 -5.70 2.44
N ALA A 15 -19.18 -4.70 3.33
CA ALA A 15 -18.08 -3.98 3.94
C ALA A 15 -17.92 -4.44 5.40
N GLU A 16 -17.05 -5.43 5.66
CA GLU A 16 -16.43 -5.64 6.98
C GLU A 16 -15.00 -5.10 6.99
N THR A 17 -14.74 -4.06 6.20
CA THR A 17 -13.45 -3.37 6.10
C THR A 17 -13.64 -1.93 6.52
N LYS A 18 -12.75 -1.44 7.37
CA LYS A 18 -12.74 -0.08 7.91
C LYS A 18 -12.74 0.96 6.78
N SER A 19 -13.67 1.90 6.85
CA SER A 19 -13.79 3.00 5.89
C SER A 19 -12.70 4.04 6.16
N LEU A 20 -12.03 4.46 5.10
CA LEU A 20 -11.12 5.61 5.09
C LEU A 20 -11.95 6.91 5.17
N THR A 21 -11.80 7.71 6.23
CA THR A 21 -12.41 9.04 6.36
C THR A 21 -11.32 10.10 6.57
N VAL A 22 -11.46 11.25 5.92
CA VAL A 22 -10.41 12.26 5.68
C VAL A 22 -10.33 13.28 6.82
N ASP A 23 -9.12 13.61 7.31
CA ASP A 23 -8.82 14.84 8.08
C ASP A 23 -7.35 15.32 7.91
N LEU A 24 -7.14 16.65 7.89
CA LEU A 24 -5.88 17.42 7.66
C LEU A 24 -5.31 18.03 8.98
N PRO A 25 -4.11 18.64 9.05
CA PRO A 25 -2.76 18.07 9.09
C PRO A 25 -1.89 18.59 10.29
N GLN A 26 -0.62 18.15 10.43
CA GLN A 26 0.59 19.00 10.62
C GLN A 26 1.93 18.22 10.76
N THR A 27 3.03 18.93 10.48
CA THR A 27 4.38 18.52 10.03
C THR A 27 5.50 18.59 11.10
N GLY A 28 6.67 17.94 10.87
CA GLY A 28 7.97 18.32 11.48
C GLY A 28 9.10 17.25 11.48
N PRO A 29 10.37 17.53 11.07
CA PRO A 29 11.48 16.56 10.90
C PRO A 29 12.69 16.75 11.86
N THR A 30 13.74 15.87 11.84
CA THR A 30 15.24 16.12 11.95
C THR A 30 16.09 14.79 11.91
N PRO A 31 17.30 14.71 11.27
CA PRO A 31 18.20 13.52 11.13
C PRO A 31 19.47 13.62 12.05
N PRO A 32 20.65 12.92 11.91
CA PRO A 32 21.14 11.77 11.09
C PRO A 32 22.03 10.71 11.86
N ARG A 33 22.64 9.73 11.17
CA ARG A 33 24.09 9.32 11.30
C ARG A 33 24.51 8.39 10.13
N ALA A 34 25.72 8.58 9.61
CA ALA A 34 26.29 7.84 8.48
C ALA A 34 27.22 6.72 8.95
N ASP A 35 27.14 5.56 8.29
CA ASP A 35 28.15 4.50 8.28
C ASP A 35 28.21 3.84 6.89
N ALA A 36 29.42 3.33 6.57
CA ALA A 36 29.92 2.66 5.36
C ALA A 36 28.95 2.45 4.16
N ALA A 37 29.35 2.99 3.00
CA ALA A 37 28.62 2.89 1.74
C ALA A 37 28.63 1.47 1.16
N VAL A 38 27.72 0.62 1.63
CA VAL A 38 27.11 -0.40 0.79
C VAL A 38 26.47 0.34 -0.39
N GLN A 39 26.70 -0.11 -1.61
CA GLN A 39 25.93 0.34 -2.79
C GLN A 39 24.46 -0.03 -2.55
N VAL A 40 23.73 0.80 -1.81
CA VAL A 40 22.29 0.66 -1.60
C VAL A 40 21.67 0.89 -2.97
N SER A 41 21.28 -0.21 -3.62
CA SER A 41 20.43 -0.14 -4.80
C SER A 41 19.27 0.81 -4.50
N HIS A 42 19.06 1.83 -5.32
CA HIS A 42 18.10 2.89 -5.01
C HIS A 42 16.68 2.34 -4.74
N TRP A 43 16.35 1.13 -5.21
CA TRP A 43 15.09 0.48 -4.90
C TRP A 43 14.91 0.17 -3.42
N SER A 44 15.98 -0.14 -2.68
CA SER A 44 15.92 -0.70 -1.32
C SER A 44 15.80 0.33 -0.22
N VAL A 45 15.93 1.62 -0.55
CA VAL A 45 15.75 2.76 0.36
C VAL A 45 14.32 2.76 0.89
N VAL A 46 14.17 2.77 2.22
CA VAL A 46 12.85 2.86 2.86
C VAL A 46 12.32 4.28 2.71
N LYS A 47 11.14 4.40 2.08
CA LYS A 47 10.45 5.67 1.90
C LYS A 47 9.60 6.04 3.11
N PHE A 48 8.87 5.07 3.64
CA PHE A 48 8.11 5.18 4.89
C PHE A 48 7.84 3.80 5.47
N VAL A 49 7.35 3.77 6.71
CA VAL A 49 6.96 2.55 7.40
C VAL A 49 5.50 2.66 7.82
N SER A 50 4.74 1.61 7.56
CA SER A 50 3.39 1.38 8.11
C SER A 50 3.46 0.26 9.17
N LYS A 51 2.38 0.01 9.90
CA LYS A 51 2.29 -1.11 10.85
C LYS A 51 1.04 -1.93 10.52
N ASP A 52 1.16 -3.24 10.61
CA ASP A 52 0.00 -4.11 10.52
C ASP A 52 -0.87 -4.07 11.80
N GLY A 53 -2.05 -4.68 11.75
CA GLY A 53 -2.92 -4.83 12.93
C GLY A 53 -2.32 -5.67 14.08
N GLU A 54 -1.16 -6.30 13.88
CA GLU A 54 -0.37 -6.98 14.92
C GLU A 54 0.80 -6.11 15.42
N GLY A 55 0.90 -4.85 14.97
CA GLY A 55 1.93 -3.89 15.35
C GLY A 55 3.28 -4.08 14.62
N LYS A 56 3.37 -5.00 13.67
CA LYS A 56 4.60 -5.31 12.92
C LYS A 56 4.82 -4.25 11.84
N ASN A 57 6.02 -3.71 11.79
CA ASN A 57 6.41 -2.74 10.75
C ASN A 57 6.27 -3.34 9.35
N ILE A 58 5.67 -2.63 8.40
CA ILE A 58 5.68 -2.92 6.97
C ILE A 58 6.39 -1.74 6.29
N PRO A 59 7.69 -1.88 5.98
CA PRO A 59 8.41 -0.86 5.24
C PRO A 59 7.89 -0.78 3.80
N THR A 60 7.71 0.43 3.29
CA THR A 60 7.56 0.68 1.86
C THR A 60 8.88 1.26 1.37
N ARG A 61 9.44 0.65 0.35
CA ARG A 61 10.69 1.11 -0.27
C ARG A 61 10.42 1.93 -1.52
N GLU A 62 11.38 2.76 -1.92
CA GLU A 62 11.30 3.56 -3.15
C GLU A 62 10.95 2.66 -4.36
N GLY A 63 11.53 1.46 -4.42
CA GLY A 63 11.20 0.48 -5.43
C GLY A 63 11.61 0.91 -6.84
N ASN A 64 10.90 0.40 -7.84
CA ASN A 64 11.11 0.68 -9.27
C ASN A 64 9.78 0.55 -10.02
N SER A 65 9.81 0.38 -11.35
CA SER A 65 8.59 0.26 -12.16
C SER A 65 7.79 -1.02 -11.91
N LYS A 66 8.39 -2.05 -11.30
CA LYS A 66 7.78 -3.37 -11.04
C LYS A 66 7.24 -3.53 -9.63
N PHE A 67 7.80 -2.83 -8.63
CA PHE A 67 7.33 -2.92 -7.24
C PHE A 67 7.71 -1.70 -6.39
N GLY A 68 7.16 -1.63 -5.18
CA GLY A 68 7.40 -0.57 -4.20
C GLY A 68 6.70 0.73 -4.58
N TRP A 69 7.12 1.83 -3.94
CA TRP A 69 6.46 3.14 -4.08
C TRP A 69 6.30 3.57 -5.53
N ARG A 70 7.38 3.56 -6.32
CA ARG A 70 7.36 4.01 -7.73
C ARG A 70 6.34 3.25 -8.58
N HIS A 71 6.12 1.98 -8.30
CA HIS A 71 5.18 1.14 -9.03
C HIS A 71 3.72 1.47 -8.68
N PHE A 72 3.37 1.55 -7.40
CA PHE A 72 1.97 1.83 -7.06
C PHE A 72 1.61 3.32 -7.10
N SER A 73 2.58 4.22 -6.91
CA SER A 73 2.35 5.65 -7.06
C SER A 73 2.20 6.05 -8.53
N GLY A 74 2.92 5.44 -9.46
CA GLY A 74 2.73 5.71 -10.90
C GLY A 74 1.54 4.92 -11.48
N PRO A 75 1.76 3.69 -11.95
CA PRO A 75 0.74 2.83 -12.54
C PRO A 75 -0.61 2.74 -11.80
N HIS A 76 -0.61 2.69 -10.46
CA HIS A 76 -1.82 2.45 -9.66
C HIS A 76 -2.42 3.69 -8.99
N ASN A 77 -1.79 4.86 -9.17
CA ASN A 77 -2.28 6.15 -8.68
C ASN A 77 -2.40 6.30 -7.15
N ILE A 78 -1.54 5.66 -6.36
CA ILE A 78 -1.56 5.78 -4.88
C ILE A 78 -0.32 6.55 -4.42
N HIS A 79 -0.48 7.84 -4.17
CA HIS A 79 0.59 8.80 -3.87
C HIS A 79 0.59 9.26 -2.40
N ASP A 80 -0.44 8.90 -1.63
CA ASP A 80 -0.51 9.21 -0.21
C ASP A 80 -0.11 7.98 0.62
N PRO A 81 0.99 8.06 1.42
CA PRO A 81 1.38 6.98 2.32
C PRO A 81 0.29 6.60 3.34
N LYS A 82 -0.64 7.49 3.68
CA LYS A 82 -1.75 7.19 4.60
C LYS A 82 -2.63 6.06 4.10
N VAL A 83 -2.86 5.96 2.78
CA VAL A 83 -3.63 4.87 2.18
C VAL A 83 -3.04 3.53 2.58
N ILE A 84 -1.72 3.36 2.43
CA ILE A 84 -1.02 2.13 2.81
C ILE A 84 -1.11 1.89 4.31
N LYS A 85 -0.93 2.93 5.13
CA LYS A 85 -0.99 2.81 6.60
C LYS A 85 -2.36 2.36 7.07
N ILE A 86 -3.43 2.89 6.50
CA ILE A 86 -4.79 2.60 6.95
C ILE A 86 -5.22 1.22 6.46
N VAL A 87 -4.99 0.90 5.18
CA VAL A 87 -5.31 -0.43 4.63
C VAL A 87 -4.54 -1.53 5.36
N THR A 88 -3.28 -1.29 5.73
CA THR A 88 -2.50 -2.29 6.45
C THR A 88 -2.76 -2.32 7.95
N SER A 89 -3.41 -1.30 8.55
CA SER A 89 -3.64 -1.23 10.01
C SER A 89 -4.52 -2.34 10.57
N GLU A 90 -5.21 -3.09 9.72
CA GLU A 90 -6.02 -4.24 10.09
C GLU A 90 -5.27 -5.56 9.86
N ARG A 91 -5.92 -6.69 10.15
CA ARG A 91 -5.36 -8.01 9.80
C ARG A 91 -5.42 -8.23 8.29
N PRO A 92 -4.46 -8.96 7.71
CA PRO A 92 -4.50 -9.29 6.29
C PRO A 92 -5.68 -10.24 6.00
N GLU A 93 -6.33 -10.02 4.87
CA GLU A 93 -7.39 -10.87 4.34
C GLU A 93 -6.85 -12.24 3.90
N GLU A 94 -5.60 -12.27 3.42
CA GLU A 94 -4.93 -13.50 2.98
C GLU A 94 -3.50 -13.60 3.52
N LYS A 95 -3.12 -14.81 3.93
CA LYS A 95 -1.77 -15.16 4.37
C LYS A 95 -1.29 -16.42 3.63
N GLU A 96 -0.27 -16.29 2.79
CA GLU A 96 0.36 -17.41 2.09
C GLU A 96 1.88 -17.32 2.25
N GLY A 97 2.48 -18.24 3.02
CA GLY A 97 3.92 -18.19 3.32
C GLY A 97 4.33 -16.83 3.94
N ALA A 98 5.21 -16.10 3.26
CA ALA A 98 5.62 -14.73 3.62
C ALA A 98 4.76 -13.63 2.97
N ARG A 99 3.87 -13.96 2.04
CA ARG A 99 2.98 -13.00 1.37
C ARG A 99 1.79 -12.67 2.26
N ARG A 100 1.44 -11.38 2.34
CA ARG A 100 0.27 -10.87 3.05
C ARG A 100 -0.51 -9.96 2.12
N VAL A 101 -1.82 -10.16 2.05
CA VAL A 101 -2.74 -9.29 1.30
C VAL A 101 -3.65 -8.59 2.29
N TYR A 102 -3.67 -7.27 2.24
CA TYR A 102 -4.54 -6.42 3.05
C TYR A 102 -5.57 -5.77 2.13
N GLY A 103 -6.79 -5.61 2.62
CA GLY A 103 -7.87 -4.97 1.88
C GLY A 103 -8.42 -3.76 2.61
N GLY A 104 -8.89 -2.80 1.84
CA GLY A 104 -9.63 -1.64 2.32
C GLY A 104 -10.64 -1.19 1.28
N VAL A 105 -11.52 -0.28 1.68
CA VAL A 105 -12.55 0.26 0.80
C VAL A 105 -12.45 1.77 0.81
N LEU A 106 -12.42 2.35 -0.39
CA LEU A 106 -12.59 3.78 -0.59
C LEU A 106 -14.07 4.06 -0.72
N THR A 107 -14.60 4.94 0.12
CA THR A 107 -15.99 5.40 0.06
C THR A 107 -16.06 6.90 -0.13
N ASN A 108 -17.08 7.40 -0.82
CA ASN A 108 -17.39 8.83 -0.78
C ASN A 108 -18.07 9.22 0.55
N ARG A 109 -18.36 10.51 0.74
CA ARG A 109 -19.01 11.03 1.97
C ARG A 109 -20.41 10.48 2.23
N LEU A 110 -21.09 9.99 1.19
CA LEU A 110 -22.40 9.37 1.29
C LEU A 110 -22.30 7.87 1.62
N GLY A 111 -21.08 7.33 1.80
CA GLY A 111 -20.83 5.92 2.08
C GLY A 111 -20.83 5.02 0.84
N ALA A 112 -20.98 5.58 -0.37
CA ALA A 112 -20.91 4.78 -1.59
C ALA A 112 -19.48 4.32 -1.86
N ILE A 113 -19.30 3.04 -2.14
CA ILE A 113 -18.00 2.45 -2.46
C ILE A 113 -17.54 2.96 -3.83
N LEU A 114 -16.36 3.58 -3.86
CA LEU A 114 -15.70 4.04 -5.07
C LEU A 114 -14.70 3.00 -5.61
N ALA A 115 -14.02 2.28 -4.70
CA ALA A 115 -13.06 1.24 -5.06
C ALA A 115 -12.74 0.31 -3.88
N ARG A 116 -12.31 -0.91 -4.18
CA ARG A 116 -11.62 -1.79 -3.22
C ARG A 116 -10.11 -1.66 -3.42
N ILE A 117 -9.38 -1.39 -2.35
CA ILE A 117 -7.93 -1.22 -2.36
C ILE A 117 -7.30 -2.51 -1.85
N LYS A 118 -6.29 -3.00 -2.55
CA LYS A 118 -5.42 -4.09 -2.08
C LYS A 118 -4.03 -3.56 -1.83
N VAL A 119 -3.42 -3.98 -0.73
CA VAL A 119 -2.00 -3.80 -0.44
C VAL A 119 -1.37 -5.17 -0.26
N ILE A 120 -0.33 -5.45 -1.04
CA ILE A 120 0.42 -6.69 -0.96
C ILE A 120 1.75 -6.40 -0.27
N ALA A 121 2.04 -7.13 0.80
CA ALA A 121 3.31 -7.06 1.51
C ALA A 121 4.03 -8.41 1.53
N GLN A 122 5.36 -8.36 1.44
CA GLN A 122 6.27 -9.48 1.57
C GLN A 122 6.98 -9.42 2.93
N TYR A 123 6.70 -10.41 3.77
CA TYR A 123 7.26 -10.58 5.12
C TYR A 123 8.53 -11.46 5.11
N SER A 124 9.35 -11.29 4.08
CA SER A 124 10.65 -11.93 3.91
C SER A 124 11.63 -10.93 3.32
N TYR A 125 12.93 -11.17 3.49
CA TYR A 125 14.01 -10.37 2.90
C TYR A 125 14.12 -10.57 1.39
N LYS A 126 13.44 -11.58 0.83
CA LYS A 126 13.36 -11.87 -0.61
C LYS A 126 11.93 -12.06 -1.11
N THR A 127 11.68 -11.73 -2.38
CA THR A 127 10.43 -12.06 -3.08
C THR A 127 10.36 -13.56 -3.40
N ALA A 128 9.15 -14.06 -3.68
CA ALA A 128 8.93 -15.49 -3.93
C ALA A 128 9.60 -15.97 -5.24
N ASP A 129 9.68 -15.10 -6.24
CA ASP A 129 10.35 -15.31 -7.52
C ASP A 129 11.89 -15.13 -7.43
N GLY A 130 12.40 -14.54 -6.35
CA GLY A 130 13.83 -14.27 -6.17
C GLY A 130 14.36 -13.04 -6.92
N ASP A 131 13.50 -12.31 -7.65
CA ASP A 131 13.90 -11.12 -8.42
C ASP A 131 14.42 -9.98 -7.53
N TYR A 132 14.02 -9.97 -6.26
CA TYR A 132 14.44 -8.97 -5.28
C TYR A 132 14.85 -9.62 -3.96
N GLU A 133 16.03 -9.25 -3.49
CA GLU A 133 16.62 -9.72 -2.23
C GLU A 133 17.36 -8.57 -1.55
N LEU A 134 17.11 -8.38 -0.26
CA LEU A 134 17.83 -7.40 0.55
C LEU A 134 19.18 -7.98 0.98
N ALA A 135 20.26 -7.25 0.73
CA ALA A 135 21.64 -7.69 1.00
C ALA A 135 21.93 -7.99 2.47
N ASP A 136 21.17 -7.43 3.42
CA ASP A 136 21.41 -7.61 4.87
C ASP A 136 20.64 -8.79 5.47
N HIS A 137 19.66 -9.35 4.76
CA HIS A 137 18.80 -10.48 5.14
C HIS A 137 18.07 -10.31 6.48
N SER A 138 18.19 -9.14 7.13
CA SER A 138 17.72 -8.87 8.49
C SER A 138 16.37 -8.17 8.52
N HIS A 139 15.99 -7.58 7.39
CA HIS A 139 14.72 -6.89 7.21
C HIS A 139 13.86 -7.59 6.17
N LYS A 140 12.55 -7.41 6.26
CA LYS A 140 11.62 -7.78 5.20
C LYS A 140 11.52 -6.68 4.14
N ILE A 141 11.18 -7.08 2.91
CA ILE A 141 10.94 -6.15 1.79
C ILE A 141 9.77 -5.22 2.12
N GLY A 142 8.69 -5.75 2.70
CA GLY A 142 7.49 -4.99 3.06
C GLY A 142 6.56 -4.79 1.86
N THR A 143 6.02 -3.58 1.66
CA THR A 143 5.02 -3.33 0.62
C THR A 143 5.59 -3.56 -0.78
N ILE A 144 5.01 -4.50 -1.52
CA ILE A 144 5.37 -4.84 -2.90
C ILE A 144 4.54 -4.03 -3.89
N THR A 145 3.23 -3.97 -3.69
CA THR A 145 2.34 -3.17 -4.54
C THR A 145 1.08 -2.79 -3.77
N ALA A 146 0.39 -1.77 -4.26
CA ALA A 146 -0.94 -1.39 -3.85
C ALA A 146 -1.73 -0.97 -5.09
N TYR A 147 -3.00 -1.33 -5.15
CA TYR A 147 -3.83 -1.03 -6.32
C TYR A 147 -5.31 -1.09 -5.98
N CYS A 148 -6.14 -0.56 -6.89
CA CYS A 148 -7.58 -0.70 -6.79
C CYS A 148 -8.03 -1.87 -7.65
N GLU A 149 -8.80 -2.78 -7.07
CA GLU A 149 -9.35 -3.93 -7.78
C GLU A 149 -10.58 -3.55 -8.59
N ARG A 150 -10.79 -4.28 -9.70
CA ARG A 150 -11.99 -4.21 -10.54
C ARG A 150 -12.26 -2.80 -11.11
N VAL A 151 -11.21 -2.00 -11.24
CA VAL A 151 -11.20 -0.73 -11.97
C VAL A 151 -10.25 -0.84 -13.17
N PRO A 152 -10.46 -0.06 -14.26
CA PRO A 152 -9.63 -0.15 -15.45
C PRO A 152 -8.13 -0.03 -15.13
N ARG A 153 -7.36 -1.02 -15.57
CA ARG A 153 -5.90 -1.12 -15.36
C ARG A 153 -5.47 -1.17 -13.89
N ASN A 154 -6.37 -1.55 -12.97
CA ASN A 154 -6.12 -1.53 -11.53
C ASN A 154 -5.66 -0.15 -11.01
N LYS A 155 -6.03 0.93 -11.70
CA LYS A 155 -5.64 2.30 -11.36
C LYS A 155 -6.68 2.91 -10.43
N CYS A 156 -6.26 3.36 -9.25
CA CYS A 156 -7.17 3.99 -8.30
C CYS A 156 -7.69 5.36 -8.80
N PRO A 157 -8.94 5.73 -8.43
CA PRO A 157 -9.44 7.08 -8.65
C PRO A 157 -8.64 8.09 -7.83
N ASP A 158 -8.60 9.36 -8.27
CA ASP A 158 -7.81 10.42 -7.61
C ASP A 158 -8.24 10.65 -6.15
N ALA A 159 -9.52 10.41 -5.84
CA ALA A 159 -10.08 10.46 -4.49
C ALA A 159 -9.35 9.58 -3.46
N VAL A 160 -8.60 8.55 -3.90
CA VAL A 160 -7.77 7.74 -2.99
C VAL A 160 -6.65 8.56 -2.34
N ASN A 161 -6.22 9.65 -2.96
CA ASN A 161 -5.13 10.51 -2.51
C ASN A 161 -5.61 11.72 -1.72
N GLU A 162 -6.91 11.79 -1.44
CA GLU A 162 -7.52 12.85 -0.65
C GLU A 162 -7.75 12.39 0.81
N THR A 163 -6.94 11.45 1.32
CA THR A 163 -7.09 10.81 2.65
C THR A 163 -6.38 11.50 3.80
#